data_AF-A0A1H3PYZ8-F1
#
_entry.id   AF-A0A1H3PYZ8-F1
#
_cell.length_a   1.000
_cell.length_b   1.000
_cell.length_c   1.000
_cell.angle_alpha   90.00
_cell.angle_beta   90.00
_cell.angle_gamma   90.00
#
_symmetry.space_group_name_H-M   'P 1'
#
loop_
_entity.id
_entity.type
_entity.pdbx_description
1 polymer ?
#
loop_
_entity_poly.entity_id
_entity_poly.type
_entity_poly.pdbx_seq_one_letter_code
_entity_poly.pdbx_strand_id
1 'polypeptide(L)'
;MVSVLVLLPVLAGMAALVVTGVLRRSPPSREHTVAAARAHARLGSAAAVVLGAAAALWTGTGRLEDATGAGDLGVTALLVPIAFGIGHTAVLGVAELTWPRPEGAVRRARLVRRGLLDAAPRRLVRTAAVAGAAAVLTLAGGALLAAPDGRSYALADRLVGATAGPFAGPVYGRPAALGLLALAAVTAAALWVVANRPAVATGDDRVEAALLVAAVVLCVRAPRVPADEPAVPA
;
A
#
# COMPACT_ATOMS: atom_id res chain seq x y z
N MET A 1 -2.71 18.72 5.25
CA MET A 1 -3.18 17.39 5.73
C MET A 1 -4.65 17.15 5.43
N VAL A 2 -5.54 18.13 5.64
CA VAL A 2 -6.99 18.01 5.33
C VAL A 2 -7.26 17.57 3.88
N SER A 3 -6.54 18.10 2.90
CA SER A 3 -6.72 17.73 1.49
C SER A 3 -6.41 16.26 1.18
N VAL A 4 -5.42 15.66 1.85
CA VAL A 4 -5.07 14.23 1.65
C VAL A 4 -6.11 13.32 2.30
N LEU A 5 -6.61 13.71 3.47
CA LEU A 5 -7.67 13.02 4.20
C LEU A 5 -8.99 12.98 3.42
N VAL A 6 -9.30 14.02 2.64
CA VAL A 6 -10.50 14.09 1.79
C VAL A 6 -10.30 13.39 0.44
N LEU A 7 -9.07 13.35 -0.08
CA LEU A 7 -8.77 12.67 -1.35
C LEU A 7 -8.92 11.14 -1.25
N LEU A 8 -8.56 10.58 -0.10
CA LEU A 8 -8.62 9.14 0.19
C LEU A 8 -10.02 8.53 0.00
N PRO A 9 -11.11 9.07 0.60
CA PRO A 9 -12.47 8.55 0.37
C PRO A 9 -12.96 8.79 -1.06
N VAL A 10 -12.55 9.86 -1.73
CA VAL A 10 -12.93 10.11 -3.14
C VAL A 10 -12.27 9.09 -4.07
N LEU A 11 -10.98 8.83 -3.90
CA LEU A 11 -10.26 7.80 -4.65
C LEU A 11 -10.81 6.41 -4.36
N ALA A 12 -11.11 6.11 -3.09
CA ALA A 12 -11.75 4.85 -2.70
C ALA A 12 -13.16 4.71 -3.30
N GLY A 13 -13.94 5.79 -3.33
CA GLY A 13 -15.28 5.84 -3.94
C GLY A 13 -15.24 5.65 -5.46
N MET A 14 -14.29 6.29 -6.15
CA MET A 14 -14.07 6.09 -7.59
C MET A 14 -13.61 4.66 -7.90
N ALA A 15 -12.67 4.11 -7.14
CA ALA A 15 -12.25 2.72 -7.28
C ALA A 15 -13.42 1.76 -7.08
N ALA A 16 -14.24 1.98 -6.04
CA ALA A 16 -15.43 1.19 -5.78
C ALA A 16 -16.44 1.29 -6.92
N LEU A 17 -16.68 2.47 -7.49
CA LEU A 17 -17.58 2.66 -8.63
C LEU A 17 -17.08 1.97 -9.90
N VAL A 18 -15.80 2.09 -10.23
CA VAL A 18 -15.20 1.42 -11.40
C VAL A 18 -15.26 -0.09 -11.25
N VAL A 19 -14.96 -0.61 -10.06
CA VAL A 19 -14.93 -2.06 -9.81
C VAL A 19 -16.33 -2.66 -9.72
N THR A 20 -17.27 -1.99 -9.03
CA THR A 20 -18.65 -2.50 -8.88
C THR A 20 -19.51 -2.27 -10.14
N GLY A 21 -19.24 -1.21 -10.92
CA GLY A 21 -19.97 -0.90 -12.14
C GLY A 21 -19.76 -1.90 -13.27
N VAL A 22 -18.57 -2.52 -13.33
CA VAL A 22 -18.21 -3.46 -14.40
C VAL A 22 -18.76 -4.88 -14.17
N LEU A 23 -19.10 -5.25 -12.93
CA LEU A 23 -19.25 -6.67 -12.53
C LEU A 23 -20.63 -7.12 -12.05
N ARG A 24 -21.70 -6.34 -12.28
CA ARG A 24 -23.07 -6.80 -11.99
C ARG A 24 -23.60 -7.90 -12.93
N ARG A 25 -22.76 -8.53 -13.76
CA ARG A 25 -23.16 -9.66 -14.61
C ARG A 25 -22.72 -10.97 -13.98
N SER A 26 -23.67 -11.73 -13.45
CA SER A 26 -23.44 -13.08 -12.93
C SER A 26 -22.87 -14.00 -14.03
N PRO A 27 -21.70 -14.64 -13.83
CA PRO A 27 -21.13 -15.52 -14.82
C PRO A 27 -21.89 -16.86 -14.90
N PRO A 28 -22.21 -17.37 -16.11
CA PRO A 28 -23.04 -18.56 -16.30
C PRO A 28 -22.33 -19.91 -16.02
N SER A 29 -20.99 -19.94 -15.79
CA SER A 29 -20.27 -21.20 -15.49
C SER A 29 -19.03 -21.04 -14.58
N ARG A 30 -18.50 -22.17 -14.07
CA ARG A 30 -17.33 -22.22 -13.15
C ARG A 30 -16.04 -21.69 -13.79
N GLU A 31 -15.78 -22.02 -15.04
CA GLU A 31 -14.62 -21.50 -15.80
C GLU A 31 -14.72 -19.98 -15.98
N HIS A 32 -15.93 -19.49 -16.26
CA HIS A 32 -16.21 -18.05 -16.32
C HIS A 32 -16.01 -17.36 -14.95
N THR A 33 -16.20 -18.08 -13.84
CA THR A 33 -15.97 -17.54 -12.49
C THR A 33 -14.48 -17.31 -12.21
N VAL A 34 -13.60 -18.25 -12.60
CA VAL A 34 -12.14 -18.08 -12.45
C VAL A 34 -11.61 -17.00 -13.40
N ALA A 35 -12.09 -16.96 -14.64
CA ALA A 35 -11.73 -15.92 -15.60
C ALA A 35 -12.17 -14.52 -15.11
N ALA A 36 -13.40 -14.39 -14.59
CA ALA A 36 -13.90 -13.16 -13.99
C ALA A 36 -13.09 -12.73 -12.76
N ALA A 37 -12.73 -13.67 -11.87
CA ALA A 37 -11.88 -13.38 -10.71
C ALA A 37 -10.48 -12.88 -11.12
N ARG A 38 -9.87 -13.48 -12.17
CA ARG A 38 -8.59 -13.01 -12.72
C ARG A 38 -8.71 -11.62 -13.34
N ALA A 39 -9.80 -11.36 -14.07
CA ALA A 39 -10.06 -10.05 -14.66
C ALA A 39 -10.24 -8.98 -13.56
N HIS A 40 -11.00 -9.29 -12.51
CA HIS A 40 -11.18 -8.42 -11.34
C HIS A 40 -9.84 -8.10 -10.66
N ALA A 41 -9.01 -9.12 -10.41
CA ALA A 41 -7.69 -8.93 -9.82
C ALA A 41 -6.77 -8.04 -10.68
N ARG A 42 -6.80 -8.23 -12.01
CA ARG A 42 -6.03 -7.40 -12.96
C ARG A 42 -6.51 -5.95 -12.97
N LEU A 43 -7.82 -5.73 -13.05
CA LEU A 43 -8.41 -4.40 -13.04
C LEU A 43 -8.16 -3.69 -11.71
N GLY A 44 -8.32 -4.38 -10.58
CA GLY A 44 -8.01 -3.86 -9.25
C GLY A 44 -6.55 -3.47 -9.11
N SER A 45 -5.62 -4.30 -9.62
CA SER A 45 -4.19 -3.99 -9.61
C SER A 45 -3.84 -2.79 -10.50
N ALA A 46 -4.39 -2.72 -11.71
CA ALA A 46 -4.19 -1.59 -12.62
C ALA A 46 -4.74 -0.29 -12.01
N ALA A 47 -5.95 -0.33 -11.45
CA ALA A 47 -6.53 0.81 -10.74
C ALA A 47 -5.68 1.24 -9.55
N ALA A 48 -5.14 0.30 -8.78
CA ALA A 48 -4.27 0.60 -7.64
C ALA A 48 -3.00 1.34 -8.06
N VAL A 49 -2.37 0.94 -9.16
CA VAL A 49 -1.19 1.63 -9.70
C VAL A 49 -1.55 3.04 -10.18
N VAL A 50 -2.61 3.18 -10.99
CA VAL A 50 -3.01 4.48 -11.56
C VAL A 50 -3.42 5.46 -10.47
N LEU A 51 -4.28 5.04 -9.54
CA LEU A 51 -4.77 5.90 -8.47
C LEU A 51 -3.69 6.17 -7.41
N GLY A 52 -2.82 5.20 -7.13
CA GLY A 52 -1.64 5.40 -6.30
C GLY A 52 -0.68 6.42 -6.93
N ALA A 53 -0.41 6.32 -8.23
CA ALA A 53 0.44 7.28 -8.96
C ALA A 53 -0.18 8.68 -8.97
N ALA A 54 -1.49 8.79 -9.19
CA ALA A 54 -2.20 10.07 -9.10
C ALA A 54 -2.09 10.70 -7.70
N ALA A 55 -2.21 9.92 -6.63
CA ALA A 55 -2.04 10.39 -5.26
C ALA A 55 -0.60 10.87 -4.98
N ALA A 56 0.41 10.16 -5.50
CA ALA A 56 1.81 10.56 -5.44
C ALA A 56 2.07 11.87 -6.20
N LEU A 57 1.58 11.98 -7.44
CA LEU A 57 1.73 13.18 -8.26
C LEU A 57 1.08 14.37 -7.57
N TRP A 58 -0.17 14.23 -7.11
CA TRP A 58 -0.88 15.29 -6.37
C TRP A 58 -0.10 15.74 -5.12
N THR A 59 0.46 14.79 -4.37
CA THR A 59 1.26 15.09 -3.17
C THR A 59 2.56 15.82 -3.52
N GLY A 60 3.22 15.40 -4.60
CA GLY A 60 4.44 16.04 -5.09
C GLY A 60 4.20 17.43 -5.67
N THR A 61 3.04 17.65 -6.29
CA THR A 61 2.75 18.91 -7.00
C THR A 61 1.97 19.95 -6.21
N GLY A 62 1.25 19.55 -5.17
CA GLY A 62 0.31 20.42 -4.45
C GLY A 62 0.90 21.61 -3.68
N ARG A 63 2.21 21.82 -3.74
CA ARG A 63 2.94 22.94 -3.10
C ARG A 63 3.88 23.67 -4.08
N LEU A 64 3.87 23.33 -5.38
CA LEU A 64 4.79 23.96 -6.33
C LEU A 64 4.57 25.47 -6.44
N GLU A 65 3.32 25.92 -6.40
CA GLU A 65 2.96 27.34 -6.55
C GLU A 65 3.36 28.18 -5.33
N ASP A 66 3.42 27.58 -4.15
CA ASP A 66 3.76 28.25 -2.88
C ASP A 66 5.27 28.13 -2.52
N ALA A 67 6.04 27.37 -3.30
CA ALA A 67 7.44 27.08 -2.98
C ALA A 67 8.33 28.30 -3.26
N THR A 68 8.92 28.87 -2.22
CA THR A 68 9.81 30.04 -2.31
C THR A 68 11.30 29.68 -2.29
N GLY A 69 11.62 28.43 -1.90
CA GLY A 69 12.98 27.91 -1.94
C GLY A 69 13.05 26.39 -2.02
N ALA A 70 14.23 25.86 -2.34
CA ALA A 70 14.46 24.43 -2.52
C ALA A 70 14.13 23.57 -1.28
N GLY A 71 14.20 24.15 -0.08
CA GLY A 71 13.86 23.47 1.18
C GLY A 71 12.36 23.25 1.41
N ASP A 72 11.49 24.05 0.76
CA ASP A 72 10.04 24.05 0.98
C ASP A 72 9.36 22.79 0.41
N LEU A 73 9.97 22.20 -0.62
CA LEU A 73 9.50 20.98 -1.29
C LEU A 73 10.01 19.69 -0.63
N GLY A 74 10.90 19.78 0.37
CA GLY A 74 11.51 18.59 0.98
C GLY A 74 10.48 17.68 1.67
N VAL A 75 9.46 18.26 2.31
CA VAL A 75 8.38 17.49 2.96
C VAL A 75 7.47 16.84 1.93
N THR A 76 7.09 17.54 0.86
CA THR A 76 6.22 16.97 -0.17
C THR A 76 6.93 15.84 -0.91
N ALA A 77 8.19 16.03 -1.30
CA ALA A 77 9.02 15.00 -1.92
C ALA A 77 9.12 13.73 -1.05
N LEU A 78 9.32 13.88 0.25
CA LEU A 78 9.37 12.78 1.22
C LEU A 78 8.04 12.01 1.31
N LEU A 79 6.90 12.70 1.16
CA LEU A 79 5.57 12.10 1.28
C LEU A 79 5.09 11.42 -0.02
N VAL A 80 5.69 11.70 -1.18
CA VAL A 80 5.31 11.08 -2.47
C VAL A 80 5.23 9.55 -2.41
N PRO A 81 6.28 8.80 -2.01
CA PRO A 81 6.21 7.34 -1.97
C PRO A 81 5.21 6.81 -0.93
N ILE A 82 5.00 7.55 0.16
CA ILE A 82 4.02 7.20 1.20
C ILE A 82 2.60 7.35 0.64
N ALA A 83 2.31 8.46 -0.03
CA ALA A 83 1.03 8.72 -0.66
C ALA A 83 0.70 7.67 -1.73
N PHE A 84 1.69 7.29 -2.55
CA PHE A 84 1.56 6.16 -3.48
C PHE A 84 1.17 4.89 -2.74
N GLY A 85 1.93 4.51 -1.71
CA GLY A 85 1.68 3.28 -0.94
C GLY A 85 0.27 3.25 -0.34
N ILE A 86 -0.17 4.36 0.27
CA ILE A 86 -1.50 4.47 0.87
C ILE A 86 -2.59 4.33 -0.20
N GLY A 87 -2.50 5.10 -1.29
CA GLY A 87 -3.50 5.06 -2.37
C GLY A 87 -3.57 3.69 -3.04
N HIS A 88 -2.41 3.13 -3.37
CA HIS A 88 -2.29 1.79 -3.96
C HIS A 88 -2.91 0.72 -3.06
N THR A 89 -2.51 0.64 -1.79
CA THR A 89 -2.96 -0.40 -0.88
C THR A 89 -4.44 -0.23 -0.51
N ALA A 90 -4.94 1.00 -0.40
CA ALA A 90 -6.37 1.25 -0.18
C ALA A 90 -7.22 0.74 -1.35
N VAL A 91 -6.80 1.00 -2.60
CA VAL A 91 -7.51 0.52 -3.79
C VAL A 91 -7.50 -1.01 -3.88
N LEU A 92 -6.37 -1.65 -3.56
CA LEU A 92 -6.33 -3.12 -3.45
C LEU A 92 -7.28 -3.64 -2.36
N GLY A 93 -7.32 -2.98 -1.19
CA GLY A 93 -8.27 -3.32 -0.13
C GLY A 93 -9.73 -3.22 -0.58
N VAL A 94 -10.08 -2.19 -1.34
CA VAL A 94 -11.42 -2.03 -1.93
C VAL A 94 -11.70 -3.11 -2.99
N ALA A 95 -10.72 -3.45 -3.82
CA ALA A 95 -10.86 -4.53 -4.79
C ALA A 95 -11.12 -5.88 -4.10
N GLU A 96 -10.49 -6.15 -2.96
CA GLU A 96 -10.75 -7.36 -2.16
C GLU A 96 -12.10 -7.30 -1.43
N LEU A 97 -12.55 -6.13 -0.96
CA LEU A 97 -13.90 -5.97 -0.38
C LEU A 97 -15.02 -6.18 -1.39
N THR A 98 -14.75 -5.85 -2.65
CA THR A 98 -15.68 -6.00 -3.78
C THR A 98 -15.51 -7.33 -4.51
N TRP A 99 -14.76 -8.27 -3.91
CA TRP A 99 -14.53 -9.57 -4.52
C TRP A 99 -15.86 -10.31 -4.78
N PRO A 100 -16.03 -10.97 -5.95
CA PRO A 100 -17.25 -11.70 -6.28
C PRO A 100 -17.57 -12.75 -5.20
N ARG A 101 -18.76 -12.66 -4.61
CA ARG A 101 -19.22 -13.64 -3.62
C ARG A 101 -19.66 -14.94 -4.32
N PRO A 102 -19.35 -16.12 -3.76
CA PRO A 102 -19.85 -17.38 -4.30
C PRO A 102 -21.38 -17.46 -4.13
N GLU A 103 -22.11 -17.42 -5.23
CA GLU A 103 -23.53 -17.75 -5.28
C GLU A 103 -23.67 -19.24 -5.60
N GLY A 104 -24.03 -20.05 -4.60
CA GLY A 104 -24.22 -21.49 -4.77
C GLY A 104 -25.06 -22.09 -3.65
N ALA A 105 -25.86 -23.09 -3.97
CA ALA A 105 -26.81 -23.72 -3.04
C ALA A 105 -26.15 -24.46 -1.86
N VAL A 106 -24.83 -24.69 -1.91
CA VAL A 106 -24.10 -25.46 -0.91
C VAL A 106 -23.17 -24.55 -0.10
N ARG A 107 -23.57 -24.25 1.14
CA ARG A 107 -22.74 -23.51 2.12
C ARG A 107 -21.73 -24.48 2.74
N ARG A 108 -20.51 -24.57 2.17
CA ARG A 108 -19.39 -25.24 2.85
C ARG A 108 -18.66 -24.21 3.71
N ALA A 109 -18.75 -24.33 5.03
CA ALA A 109 -17.97 -23.55 5.97
C ALA A 109 -16.84 -24.43 6.52
N ARG A 110 -15.60 -24.20 6.09
CA ARG A 110 -14.44 -24.88 6.67
C ARG A 110 -13.84 -23.98 7.75
N LEU A 111 -13.89 -24.45 8.99
CA LEU A 111 -13.29 -23.76 10.14
C LEU A 111 -11.77 -24.02 10.15
N VAL A 112 -11.03 -23.40 9.24
CA VAL A 112 -9.57 -23.34 9.32
C VAL A 112 -9.21 -22.02 9.98
N ARG A 113 -8.43 -22.08 11.07
CA ARG A 113 -7.87 -20.89 11.69
C ARG A 113 -6.87 -20.29 10.69
N ARG A 114 -7.21 -19.16 10.08
CA ARG A 114 -6.33 -18.42 9.16
C ARG A 114 -5.74 -17.23 9.93
N GLY A 115 -4.47 -17.31 10.30
CA GLY A 115 -3.74 -16.18 10.84
C GLY A 115 -3.49 -15.12 9.75
N LEU A 116 -3.50 -13.86 10.15
CA LEU A 116 -3.35 -12.68 9.28
C LEU A 116 -2.06 -12.71 8.44
N LEU A 117 -1.01 -13.34 8.97
CA LEU A 117 0.31 -13.46 8.33
C LEU A 117 0.65 -14.88 7.90
N ASP A 118 -0.25 -15.85 8.09
CA ASP A 118 0.05 -17.26 7.77
C ASP A 118 0.23 -17.48 6.26
N ALA A 119 -0.49 -16.69 5.45
CA ALA A 119 -0.35 -16.68 3.99
C ALA A 119 0.80 -15.78 3.50
N ALA A 120 1.44 -15.01 4.37
CA ALA A 120 2.50 -14.08 3.99
C ALA A 120 3.85 -14.80 3.89
N PRO A 121 4.60 -14.65 2.78
CA PRO A 121 5.96 -15.15 2.71
C PRO A 121 6.82 -14.56 3.83
N ARG A 122 7.46 -15.41 4.64
CA ARG A 122 8.29 -14.98 5.79
C ARG A 122 9.36 -13.94 5.40
N ARG A 123 9.88 -14.03 4.17
CA ARG A 123 10.84 -13.05 3.64
C ARG A 123 10.23 -11.64 3.55
N LEU A 124 8.98 -11.51 3.11
CA LEU A 124 8.29 -10.23 2.99
C LEU A 124 8.01 -9.62 4.37
N VAL A 125 7.58 -10.45 5.33
CA VAL A 125 7.39 -10.02 6.73
C VAL A 125 8.71 -9.54 7.32
N ARG A 126 9.81 -10.28 7.10
CA ARG A 126 11.15 -9.89 7.54
C ARG A 126 11.60 -8.58 6.91
N THR A 127 11.40 -8.39 5.60
CA THR A 127 11.78 -7.13 4.94
C THR A 127 10.96 -5.95 5.46
N ALA A 128 9.66 -6.13 5.70
CA ALA A 128 8.81 -5.09 6.28
C ALA A 128 9.24 -4.74 7.72
N ALA A 129 9.58 -5.74 8.53
CA ALA A 129 10.08 -5.53 9.89
C ALA A 129 11.43 -4.79 9.90
N VAL A 130 12.37 -5.16 9.02
CA VAL A 130 13.67 -4.48 8.89
C VAL A 130 13.48 -3.05 8.41
N ALA A 131 12.63 -2.82 7.41
CA ALA A 131 12.32 -1.47 6.92
C ALA A 131 11.66 -0.61 8.01
N GLY A 132 10.73 -1.17 8.77
CA GLY A 132 10.09 -0.50 9.90
C GLY A 132 11.09 -0.12 11.00
N ALA A 133 11.97 -1.05 11.39
CA ALA A 133 13.02 -0.78 12.36
C ALA A 133 13.99 0.31 11.87
N ALA A 134 14.42 0.25 10.62
CA ALA A 134 15.26 1.27 10.00
C ALA A 134 14.59 2.65 9.99
N ALA A 135 13.30 2.72 9.68
CA ALA A 135 12.53 3.96 9.71
C ALA A 135 12.45 4.52 11.13
N VAL A 136 12.13 3.70 12.13
CA VAL A 136 12.07 4.14 13.54
C VAL A 136 13.44 4.65 14.02
N LEU A 137 14.51 3.93 13.75
CA LEU A 137 15.86 4.35 14.14
C LEU A 137 16.28 5.66 13.45
N THR A 138 15.96 5.81 12.16
CA THR A 138 16.25 7.05 11.41
C THR A 138 15.48 8.23 11.98
N LEU A 139 14.18 8.06 12.28
CA LEU A 139 13.34 9.12 12.81
C LEU A 139 13.73 9.49 14.25
N ALA A 140 14.03 8.51 15.09
CA ALA A 140 14.46 8.73 16.46
C ALA A 140 15.85 9.38 16.50
N GLY A 141 16.81 8.85 15.75
CA GLY A 141 18.15 9.43 15.62
C GLY A 141 18.11 10.85 15.06
N GLY A 142 17.32 11.08 14.02
CA GLY A 142 17.10 12.41 13.46
C GLY A 142 16.48 13.38 14.47
N ALA A 143 15.51 12.95 15.28
CA ALA A 143 14.93 13.77 16.33
C ALA A 143 15.91 14.11 17.46
N LEU A 144 16.77 13.16 17.85
CA LEU A 144 17.76 13.32 18.92
C LEU A 144 18.95 14.19 18.50
N LEU A 145 19.35 14.11 17.24
CA LEU A 145 20.54 14.80 16.72
C LEU A 145 20.23 16.16 16.07
N ALA A 146 18.96 16.48 15.83
CA ALA A 146 18.59 17.74 15.19
C ALA A 146 18.97 18.94 16.06
N ALA A 147 19.46 19.99 15.39
CA ALA A 147 19.61 21.31 15.98
C ALA A 147 18.23 21.90 16.37
N PRO A 148 18.18 23.01 17.13
CA PRO A 148 16.92 23.61 17.61
C PRO A 148 15.93 23.98 16.50
N ASP A 149 16.40 24.21 15.27
CA ASP A 149 15.55 24.47 14.11
C ASP A 149 14.82 23.21 13.58
N GLY A 150 15.18 22.03 14.07
CA GLY A 150 14.53 20.75 13.79
C GLY A 150 14.73 20.22 12.37
N ARG A 151 15.59 20.85 11.57
CA ARG A 151 15.82 20.54 10.15
C ARG A 151 17.29 20.52 9.74
N SER A 152 18.18 20.92 10.64
CA SER A 152 19.63 20.86 10.45
C SER A 152 20.29 20.01 11.54
N TYR A 153 21.53 19.60 11.27
CA TYR A 153 22.47 19.08 12.25
C TYR A 153 23.61 20.09 12.39
N ALA A 154 23.98 20.42 13.63
CA ALA A 154 25.06 21.34 13.92
C ALA A 154 26.16 20.64 14.70
N LEU A 155 27.39 20.73 14.19
CA LEU A 155 28.60 20.38 14.91
C LEU A 155 29.25 21.71 15.35
N ALA A 156 29.37 21.91 16.66
CA ALA A 156 30.06 23.07 17.21
C ALA A 156 31.24 22.61 18.06
N ASP A 157 32.43 23.03 17.69
CA ASP A 157 33.63 22.96 18.51
C ASP A 157 34.15 24.38 18.80
N ARG A 158 35.08 24.55 19.75
CA ARG A 158 35.59 25.86 20.19
C ARG A 158 36.20 26.70 19.07
N LEU A 159 36.62 26.09 17.97
CA LEU A 159 37.33 26.74 16.88
C LEU A 159 36.58 26.69 15.53
N VAL A 160 35.62 25.79 15.36
CA VAL A 160 34.90 25.58 14.09
C VAL A 160 33.45 25.21 14.36
N GLY A 161 32.53 25.88 13.66
CA GLY A 161 31.11 25.52 13.59
C GLY A 161 30.77 25.04 12.18
N ALA A 162 30.12 23.90 12.06
CA ALA A 162 29.60 23.37 10.80
C ALA A 162 28.13 22.99 10.95
N THR A 163 27.31 23.35 9.97
CA THR A 163 25.89 23.00 9.91
C THR A 163 25.60 22.28 8.60
N ALA A 164 24.86 21.18 8.67
CA ALA A 164 24.42 20.43 7.50
C ALA A 164 22.89 20.28 7.50
N GLY A 165 22.29 20.42 6.34
CA GLY A 165 20.86 20.20 6.11
C GLY A 165 20.60 19.99 4.61
N PRO A 166 19.47 19.38 4.21
CA PRO A 166 18.34 18.95 5.05
C PRO A 166 18.62 17.68 5.86
N PHE A 167 18.23 17.68 7.14
CA PHE A 167 18.44 16.60 8.09
C PHE A 167 17.11 15.98 8.54
N ALA A 168 17.08 14.69 8.88
CA ALA A 168 15.86 13.95 9.27
C ALA A 168 15.30 14.33 10.67
N GLY A 169 15.43 15.59 11.07
CA GLY A 169 14.88 16.13 12.30
C GLY A 169 13.35 16.23 12.30
N PRO A 170 12.75 16.71 13.41
CA PRO A 170 11.29 16.70 13.61
C PRO A 170 10.46 17.37 12.51
N VAL A 171 11.02 18.34 11.77
CA VAL A 171 10.33 19.02 10.66
C VAL A 171 9.97 18.05 9.53
N TYR A 172 10.88 17.15 9.17
CA TYR A 172 10.65 16.12 8.15
C TYR A 172 10.20 14.79 8.77
N GLY A 173 10.68 14.48 9.97
CA GLY A 173 10.43 13.22 10.64
C GLY A 173 8.99 13.05 11.11
N ARG A 174 8.34 14.08 11.66
CA ARG A 174 6.94 13.99 12.09
C ARG A 174 5.96 13.67 10.95
N PRO A 175 5.96 14.40 9.82
CA PRO A 175 5.07 14.06 8.71
C PRO A 175 5.37 12.67 8.14
N ALA A 176 6.65 12.28 8.04
CA ALA A 176 7.01 10.92 7.63
C ALA A 176 6.49 9.86 8.60
N ALA A 177 6.64 10.06 9.91
CA ALA A 177 6.14 9.13 10.92
C ALA A 177 4.62 8.95 10.83
N LEU A 178 3.86 10.04 10.73
CA LEU A 178 2.41 9.98 10.56
C LEU A 178 2.01 9.27 9.26
N GLY A 179 2.70 9.58 8.16
CA GLY A 179 2.48 8.93 6.87
C GLY A 179 2.77 7.43 6.89
N LEU A 180 3.89 7.02 7.49
CA LEU A 180 4.26 5.61 7.63
C LEU A 180 3.29 4.84 8.56
N LEU A 181 2.82 5.47 9.64
CA LEU A 181 1.78 4.89 10.50
C LEU A 181 0.46 4.70 9.75
N ALA A 182 0.05 5.69 8.97
CA ALA A 182 -1.15 5.58 8.13
C ALA A 182 -0.99 4.47 7.09
N LEU A 183 0.16 4.38 6.42
CA LEU A 183 0.47 3.30 5.49
C LEU A 183 0.40 1.94 6.18
N ALA A 184 1.05 1.77 7.33
CA ALA A 184 1.01 0.52 8.09
C ALA A 184 -0.42 0.12 8.49
N ALA A 185 -1.24 1.09 8.91
CA ALA A 185 -2.65 0.85 9.25
C ALA A 185 -3.48 0.41 8.02
N VAL A 186 -3.31 1.06 6.87
CA VAL A 186 -3.99 0.69 5.62
C VAL A 186 -3.54 -0.69 5.13
N THR A 187 -2.25 -1.01 5.23
CA THR A 187 -1.74 -2.36 4.92
C THR A 187 -2.33 -3.42 5.86
N ALA A 188 -2.37 -3.15 7.17
CA ALA A 188 -2.97 -4.08 8.14
C ALA A 188 -4.47 -4.30 7.87
N ALA A 189 -5.20 -3.23 7.54
CA ALA A 189 -6.61 -3.31 7.18
C ALA A 189 -6.82 -4.12 5.89
N ALA A 190 -6.01 -3.90 4.85
CA ALA A 190 -6.08 -4.66 3.61
C ALA A 190 -5.78 -6.15 3.83
N LEU A 191 -4.75 -6.47 4.63
CA LEU A 191 -4.44 -7.86 5.00
C LEU A 191 -5.57 -8.50 5.81
N TRP A 192 -6.23 -7.74 6.69
CA TRP A 192 -7.39 -8.22 7.44
C TRP A 192 -8.58 -8.51 6.52
N VAL A 193 -8.84 -7.65 5.53
CA VAL A 193 -9.85 -7.90 4.48
C VAL A 193 -9.52 -9.20 3.72
N VAL A 194 -8.27 -9.37 3.27
CA VAL A 194 -7.83 -10.57 2.54
C VAL A 194 -8.00 -11.83 3.40
N ALA A 195 -7.63 -11.78 4.68
CA ALA A 195 -7.74 -12.92 5.59
C ALA A 195 -9.20 -13.33 5.85
N ASN A 196 -10.12 -12.36 5.84
CA ASN A 196 -11.56 -12.59 6.08
C ASN A 196 -12.38 -12.73 4.78
N ARG A 197 -11.75 -12.72 3.61
CA ARG A 197 -12.47 -12.81 2.33
C ARG A 197 -13.17 -14.18 2.20
N PRO A 198 -14.39 -14.22 1.65
CA PRO A 198 -15.08 -15.47 1.38
C PRO A 198 -14.32 -16.31 0.34
N ALA A 199 -14.28 -17.63 0.53
CA ALA A 199 -13.63 -18.56 -0.39
C ALA A 199 -14.31 -18.51 -1.77
N VAL A 200 -13.51 -18.54 -2.85
CA VAL A 200 -14.05 -18.68 -4.20
C VAL A 200 -14.64 -20.09 -4.32
N ALA A 201 -15.80 -20.24 -4.96
CA ALA A 201 -16.44 -21.53 -5.21
C ALA A 201 -15.68 -22.35 -6.28
N THR A 202 -14.43 -22.71 -6.00
CA THR A 202 -13.64 -23.66 -6.78
C THR A 202 -13.62 -25.02 -6.06
N GLY A 203 -13.60 -26.11 -6.82
CA GLY A 203 -13.39 -27.45 -6.26
C GLY A 203 -11.93 -27.76 -5.92
N ASP A 204 -11.02 -26.82 -6.18
CA ASP A 204 -9.56 -26.98 -6.03
C ASP A 204 -9.00 -25.99 -5.01
N ASP A 205 -8.53 -26.53 -3.88
CA ASP A 205 -7.94 -25.79 -2.75
C ASP A 205 -6.62 -25.11 -3.13
N ARG A 206 -5.88 -25.65 -4.11
CA ARG A 206 -4.57 -25.09 -4.52
C ARG A 206 -4.74 -23.73 -5.20
N VAL A 207 -5.83 -23.56 -5.94
CA VAL A 207 -6.15 -22.30 -6.63
C VAL A 207 -6.53 -21.21 -5.62
N GLU A 208 -7.32 -21.53 -4.60
CA GLU A 208 -7.65 -20.55 -3.54
C GLU A 208 -6.40 -20.11 -2.78
N ALA A 209 -5.54 -21.06 -2.39
CA ALA A 209 -4.29 -20.77 -1.70
C ALA A 209 -3.35 -19.89 -2.55
N ALA A 210 -3.21 -20.19 -3.85
CA ALA A 210 -2.41 -19.39 -4.76
C ALA A 210 -2.94 -17.94 -4.90
N LEU A 211 -4.27 -17.77 -4.97
CA LEU A 211 -4.89 -16.44 -5.02
C LEU A 211 -4.70 -15.66 -3.72
N LEU A 212 -4.72 -16.33 -2.56
CA LEU A 212 -4.47 -15.68 -1.27
C LEU A 212 -3.01 -15.21 -1.17
N VAL A 213 -2.06 -16.07 -1.51
CA VAL A 213 -0.64 -15.71 -1.53
C VAL A 213 -0.40 -14.55 -2.50
N ALA A 214 -1.01 -14.58 -3.69
CA ALA A 214 -0.89 -13.50 -4.67
C ALA A 214 -1.42 -12.16 -4.12
N ALA A 215 -2.59 -12.15 -3.49
CA ALA A 215 -3.18 -10.94 -2.89
C ALA A 215 -2.30 -10.37 -1.77
N VAL A 216 -1.78 -11.23 -0.88
CA VAL A 216 -0.87 -10.82 0.20
C VAL A 216 0.44 -10.28 -0.37
N VAL A 217 1.00 -10.93 -1.40
CA VAL A 217 2.20 -10.44 -2.09
C VAL A 217 1.95 -9.07 -2.72
N LEU A 218 0.80 -8.86 -3.38
CA LEU A 218 0.46 -7.56 -3.97
C LEU A 218 0.29 -6.46 -2.92
N CYS A 219 -0.25 -6.76 -1.74
CA CYS A 219 -0.38 -5.78 -0.66
C CYS A 219 0.97 -5.36 -0.05
N VAL A 220 1.93 -6.28 -0.02
CA VAL A 220 3.21 -6.10 0.69
C VAL A 220 4.37 -5.75 -0.25
N ARG A 221 4.28 -6.11 -1.53
CA ARG A 221 5.33 -5.91 -2.54
C ARG A 221 4.91 -4.81 -3.50
N ALA A 222 5.76 -3.81 -3.69
CA ALA A 222 5.59 -2.82 -4.77
C ALA A 222 5.47 -3.53 -6.14
N PRO A 223 4.64 -3.01 -7.05
CA PRO A 223 4.40 -3.65 -8.35
C PRO A 223 5.73 -3.77 -9.10
N ARG A 224 6.15 -5.00 -9.36
CA ARG A 224 7.16 -5.24 -10.40
C ARG A 224 6.42 -5.26 -11.73
N VAL A 225 6.89 -4.43 -12.67
CA VAL A 225 6.63 -4.65 -14.10
C VAL A 225 6.96 -6.13 -14.37
N PRO A 226 6.03 -6.95 -14.87
CA PRO A 226 6.33 -8.34 -15.15
C PRO A 226 7.41 -8.38 -16.22
N ALA A 227 8.61 -8.85 -15.83
CA ALA A 227 9.56 -9.37 -16.78
C ALA A 227 9.00 -10.70 -17.27
N ASP A 228 8.93 -10.86 -18.59
CA ASP A 228 8.54 -12.08 -19.27
C ASP A 228 9.25 -13.29 -18.64
N GLU A 229 8.55 -14.05 -17.81
CA GLU A 229 9.06 -15.31 -17.28
C GLU A 229 8.43 -16.44 -18.10
N PRO A 230 9.23 -17.24 -18.84
CA PRO A 230 8.73 -18.24 -19.76
C PRO A 230 8.05 -19.40 -19.02
N ALA A 231 7.03 -19.96 -19.67
CA ALA A 231 6.24 -21.08 -19.16
C ALA A 231 7.11 -22.29 -18.80
N VAL A 232 6.93 -22.80 -17.58
CA VAL A 232 7.50 -24.07 -17.13
C VAL A 232 6.85 -25.21 -17.94
N PRO A 233 7.62 -26.05 -18.67
CA PRO A 233 7.07 -27.21 -19.35
C PRO A 233 6.68 -28.30 -18.34
N ALA A 234 5.62 -29.04 -18.70
CA ALA A 234 4.98 -30.10 -17.93
C ALA A 234 5.85 -31.35 -17.75
#